data_AF-A0A3E0N684-F1
#
_entry.id   AF-A0A3E0N684-F1
#
_cell.length_a   1.000
_cell.length_b   1.000
_cell.length_c   1.000
_cell.angle_alpha   90.00
_cell.angle_beta   90.00
_cell.angle_gamma   90.00
#
_symmetry.space_group_name_H-M   'P 1'
#
loop_
_entity.id
_entity.type
_entity.pdbx_description
1 polymer ?
#
loop_
_entity_poly.entity_id
_entity_poly.type
_entity_poly.pdbx_seq_one_letter_code
_entity_poly.pdbx_strand_id
1 'polypeptide(L)'
;MWRIDLKTVERSRFANSMLNETQRADLAAPLLQMRIIVFALAMGVAMTTVIFLAIADGEPADDPLISYIALGFAVMMVVVWLVVPNLLTRHVRHELAGQQAAGTAFEREATVSDSAIAPLLKAYLARLIVGCALLEGAALFNLVAYLVEGSLSNVVVAGILLLLILSHFPTRDRVADWVARQWEASRHESARQF
;
A
#
# COMPACT_ATOMS: atom_id res chain seq x y z
N MET A 1 -27.03 0.01 4.47
CA MET A 1 -27.22 -1.00 5.52
C MET A 1 -25.85 -1.61 5.84
N TRP A 2 -25.18 -1.13 6.89
CA TRP A 2 -23.86 -1.62 7.31
C TRP A 2 -24.05 -2.77 8.31
N ARG A 3 -23.91 -4.04 7.88
CA ARG A 3 -23.75 -5.16 8.81
C ARG A 3 -22.30 -5.16 9.27
N ILE A 4 -22.07 -4.79 10.53
CA ILE A 4 -20.79 -5.04 11.18
C ILE A 4 -20.66 -6.56 11.31
N ASP A 5 -19.73 -7.14 10.56
CA ASP A 5 -19.44 -8.57 10.62
C ASP A 5 -18.72 -8.86 11.95
N LEU A 6 -19.44 -9.51 12.87
CA LEU A 6 -18.95 -9.92 14.19
C LEU A 6 -17.64 -10.73 14.09
N LYS A 7 -17.42 -11.48 13.00
CA LYS A 7 -16.16 -12.23 12.77
C LYS A 7 -14.95 -11.30 12.61
N THR A 8 -15.17 -10.08 12.13
CA THR A 8 -14.11 -9.08 11.95
C THR A 8 -13.70 -8.49 13.30
N VAL A 9 -14.66 -8.29 14.21
CA VAL A 9 -14.42 -7.77 15.56
C VAL A 9 -13.70 -8.80 16.44
N GLU A 10 -14.03 -10.09 16.32
CA GLU A 10 -13.31 -11.14 17.05
C GLU A 10 -11.87 -11.32 16.54
N ARG A 11 -11.64 -11.25 15.21
CA ARG A 11 -10.29 -11.30 14.65
C ARG A 11 -9.42 -10.13 15.09
N SER A 12 -9.97 -8.91 15.12
CA SER A 12 -9.18 -7.75 15.58
C SER A 12 -8.84 -7.83 17.07
N ARG A 13 -9.74 -8.39 17.90
CA ARG A 13 -9.41 -8.72 19.30
C ARG A 13 -8.30 -9.75 19.41
N PHE A 14 -8.36 -10.81 18.60
CA PHE A 14 -7.35 -11.86 18.61
C PHE A 14 -5.97 -11.36 18.16
N ALA A 15 -5.92 -10.58 17.07
CA ALA A 15 -4.70 -9.91 16.63
C ALA A 15 -4.15 -8.96 17.71
N ASN A 16 -5.03 -8.23 18.40
CA ASN A 16 -4.64 -7.38 19.52
C ASN A 16 -4.12 -8.18 20.72
N SER A 17 -4.62 -9.39 20.99
CA SER A 17 -4.11 -10.26 22.06
C SER A 17 -2.80 -10.97 21.69
N MET A 18 -2.51 -11.16 20.40
CA MET A 18 -1.26 -11.77 19.94
C MET A 18 -0.06 -10.83 20.07
N LEU A 19 -0.27 -9.52 19.97
CA LEU A 19 0.82 -8.54 20.08
C LEU A 19 1.05 -8.15 21.54
N ASN A 20 2.12 -8.68 22.12
CA ASN A 20 2.64 -8.27 23.42
C ASN A 20 2.92 -6.76 23.44
N GLU A 21 2.91 -6.13 24.62
CA GLU A 21 3.18 -4.69 24.76
C GLU A 21 4.54 -4.28 24.16
N THR A 22 5.52 -5.18 24.19
CA THR A 22 6.82 -5.01 23.54
C THR A 22 6.69 -4.92 22.02
N GLN A 23 6.05 -5.90 21.38
CA GLN A 23 5.83 -5.89 19.93
C GLN A 23 5.01 -4.68 19.46
N ARG A 24 4.08 -4.23 20.31
CA ARG A 24 3.29 -3.02 20.09
C ARG A 24 4.17 -1.76 20.06
N ALA A 25 5.16 -1.66 20.94
CA ALA A 25 6.14 -0.59 20.91
C ALA A 25 7.04 -0.69 19.65
N ASP A 26 7.42 -1.91 19.27
CA ASP A 26 8.26 -2.15 18.08
C ASP A 26 7.57 -1.76 16.76
N LEU A 27 6.24 -1.77 16.71
CA LEU A 27 5.47 -1.31 15.54
C LEU A 27 5.45 0.21 15.37
N ALA A 28 5.72 0.98 16.43
CA ALA A 28 5.56 2.44 16.38
C ALA A 28 6.52 3.09 15.38
N ALA A 29 7.79 2.67 15.37
CA ALA A 29 8.80 3.22 14.47
C ALA A 29 8.53 2.89 12.98
N PRO A 30 8.29 1.62 12.59
CA PRO A 30 7.90 1.28 11.21
C PRO A 30 6.62 1.98 10.76
N LEU A 31 5.61 2.11 11.64
CA LEU A 31 4.37 2.82 11.32
C LEU A 31 4.62 4.29 11.02
N LEU A 32 5.45 4.97 11.82
CA LEU A 32 5.81 6.35 11.57
C LEU A 32 6.49 6.50 10.21
N GLN A 33 7.44 5.61 9.89
CA GLN A 33 8.12 5.60 8.59
C GLN A 33 7.12 5.43 7.43
N MET A 34 6.19 4.47 7.52
CA MET A 34 5.16 4.25 6.50
C MET A 34 4.27 5.50 6.30
N ARG A 35 3.88 6.17 7.40
CA ARG A 35 3.06 7.39 7.36
C ARG A 35 3.77 8.54 6.69
N ILE A 36 5.05 8.75 7.02
CA ILE A 36 5.89 9.80 6.41
C ILE A 36 5.98 9.58 4.90
N ILE A 37 6.20 8.34 4.45
CA ILE A 37 6.31 8.04 3.02
C ILE A 37 4.99 8.33 2.29
N VAL A 38 3.86 7.82 2.78
CA VAL A 38 2.56 8.07 2.14
C VAL A 38 2.23 9.57 2.11
N PHE A 39 2.54 10.29 3.19
CA PHE A 39 2.37 11.73 3.25
C PHE A 39 3.28 12.46 2.26
N ALA A 40 4.54 12.06 2.14
CA ALA A 40 5.49 12.67 1.19
C ALA A 40 5.03 12.52 -0.27
N LEU A 41 4.59 11.31 -0.66
CA LEU A 41 4.08 11.05 -2.01
C LEU A 41 2.79 11.86 -2.29
N ALA A 42 1.85 11.89 -1.34
CA ALA A 42 0.62 12.66 -1.48
C ALA A 42 0.89 14.18 -1.56
N MET A 43 1.81 14.69 -0.73
CA MET A 43 2.20 16.10 -0.74
C MET A 43 2.90 16.49 -2.04
N GLY A 44 3.71 15.61 -2.63
CA GLY A 44 4.31 15.83 -3.95
C GLY A 44 3.26 16.14 -5.01
N VAL A 45 2.26 15.25 -5.15
CA VAL A 45 1.14 15.45 -6.08
C VAL A 45 0.35 16.72 -5.78
N ALA A 46 0.04 16.98 -4.50
CA ALA A 46 -0.71 18.16 -4.10
C ALA A 46 0.03 19.47 -4.43
N MET A 47 1.33 19.54 -4.12
CA MET A 47 2.16 20.72 -4.42
C MET A 47 2.29 20.93 -5.93
N THR A 48 2.55 19.87 -6.71
CA THR A 48 2.59 19.97 -8.18
C THR A 48 1.25 20.45 -8.74
N THR A 49 0.13 19.99 -8.18
CA THR A 49 -1.21 20.46 -8.58
C THR A 49 -1.35 21.97 -8.38
N VAL A 50 -0.99 22.48 -7.20
CA VAL A 50 -1.07 23.93 -6.90
C VAL A 50 -0.18 24.74 -7.84
N ILE A 51 1.06 24.28 -8.07
CA ILE A 51 2.00 24.97 -8.96
C ILE A 51 1.46 25.00 -10.38
N PHE A 52 1.01 23.87 -10.90
CA PHE A 52 0.55 23.78 -12.30
C PHE A 52 -0.74 24.57 -12.54
N LEU A 53 -1.67 24.60 -11.57
CA LEU A 53 -2.84 25.47 -11.61
C LEU A 53 -2.48 26.96 -11.60
N ALA A 54 -1.39 27.34 -10.93
CA ALA A 54 -0.97 28.74 -10.83
C ALA A 54 -0.27 29.26 -12.10
N ILE A 55 0.34 28.38 -12.89
CA ILE A 55 1.11 28.76 -14.10
C ILE A 55 0.39 28.43 -15.41
N ALA A 56 -0.70 27.66 -15.39
CA ALA A 56 -1.44 27.32 -16.60
C ALA A 56 -2.24 28.54 -17.09
N ASP A 57 -1.97 28.98 -18.32
CA ASP A 57 -2.60 30.16 -18.94
C ASP A 57 -4.05 29.91 -19.43
N GLY A 58 -4.62 28.74 -19.15
CA GLY A 58 -6.07 28.51 -19.16
C GLY A 58 -6.75 28.29 -20.51
N GLU A 59 -6.03 28.39 -21.63
CA GLU A 59 -6.60 28.05 -22.95
C GLU A 59 -6.44 26.55 -23.23
N PRO A 60 -7.54 25.77 -23.29
CA PRO A 60 -7.46 24.36 -23.62
C PRO A 60 -7.06 24.16 -25.08
N ALA A 61 -6.22 23.17 -25.36
CA ALA A 61 -5.86 22.81 -26.72
C ALA A 61 -7.09 22.27 -27.51
N ASP A 62 -7.18 22.62 -28.80
CA ASP A 62 -8.27 22.16 -29.68
C ASP A 62 -8.34 20.62 -29.81
N ASP A 63 -7.17 19.96 -29.79
CA ASP A 63 -7.04 18.51 -29.84
C ASP A 63 -6.07 18.01 -28.73
N PRO A 64 -6.58 17.69 -27.53
CA PRO A 64 -5.76 17.40 -26.36
C PRO A 64 -5.28 15.92 -26.36
N LEU A 65 -4.44 15.57 -27.33
CA LEU A 65 -3.93 14.20 -27.51
C LEU A 65 -3.18 13.68 -26.27
N ILE A 66 -2.34 14.50 -25.63
CA ILE A 66 -1.55 14.12 -24.44
C ILE A 66 -2.49 13.84 -23.26
N SER A 67 -3.57 14.60 -23.11
CA SER A 67 -4.62 14.37 -22.11
C SER A 67 -5.26 13.00 -22.28
N TYR A 68 -5.64 12.63 -23.50
CA TYR A 68 -6.21 11.30 -23.75
C TYR A 68 -5.21 10.17 -23.42
N ILE A 69 -3.93 10.36 -23.74
CA ILE A 69 -2.87 9.41 -23.38
C ILE A 69 -2.72 9.33 -21.86
N ALA A 70 -2.73 10.46 -21.14
CA ALA A 70 -2.60 10.50 -19.69
C ALA A 70 -3.78 9.85 -18.97
N LEU A 71 -5.00 10.02 -19.48
CA LEU A 71 -6.19 9.33 -18.98
C LEU A 71 -6.07 7.81 -19.19
N GLY A 72 -5.68 7.37 -20.40
CA GLY A 72 -5.44 5.95 -20.68
C GLY A 72 -4.35 5.35 -19.79
N PHE A 73 -3.26 6.09 -19.58
CA PHE A 73 -2.17 5.69 -18.69
C PHE A 73 -2.64 5.56 -17.23
N ALA A 74 -3.47 6.49 -16.74
CA ALA A 74 -4.03 6.40 -15.39
C ALA A 74 -4.87 5.13 -15.20
N VAL A 75 -5.75 4.81 -16.16
CA VAL A 75 -6.55 3.57 -16.10
C VAL A 75 -5.65 2.34 -16.05
N MET A 76 -4.64 2.28 -16.94
CA MET A 76 -3.68 1.18 -16.95
C MET A 76 -2.91 1.08 -15.63
N MET A 77 -2.44 2.20 -15.08
CA MET A 77 -1.69 2.22 -13.81
C MET A 77 -2.54 1.80 -12.62
N VAL A 78 -3.85 2.12 -12.61
CA VAL A 78 -4.77 1.59 -11.60
C VAL A 78 -4.86 0.06 -11.69
N VAL A 79 -4.92 -0.52 -12.90
CA VAL A 79 -4.90 -1.98 -13.07
C VAL A 79 -3.59 -2.58 -12.55
N VAL A 80 -2.45 -1.97 -12.90
CA VAL A 80 -1.13 -2.42 -12.42
C VAL A 80 -1.03 -2.32 -10.89
N TRP A 81 -1.53 -1.24 -10.30
CA TRP A 81 -1.61 -1.03 -8.85
C TRP A 81 -2.43 -2.11 -8.13
N LEU A 82 -3.42 -2.74 -8.77
CA LEU A 82 -4.16 -3.86 -8.18
C LEU A 82 -3.37 -5.19 -8.21
N VAL A 83 -2.48 -5.37 -9.19
CA VAL A 83 -1.76 -6.64 -9.41
C VAL A 83 -0.42 -6.67 -8.69
N VAL A 84 0.42 -5.66 -8.90
CA VAL A 84 1.83 -5.65 -8.46
C VAL A 84 1.99 -5.78 -6.94
N PRO A 85 1.26 -5.03 -6.10
CA PRO A 85 1.35 -5.17 -4.64
C PRO A 85 1.02 -6.58 -4.14
N ASN A 86 0.15 -7.31 -4.84
CA ASN A 86 -0.22 -8.68 -4.48
C ASN A 86 0.87 -9.70 -4.90
N LEU A 87 1.57 -9.46 -6.01
CA LEU A 87 2.69 -10.31 -6.43
C LEU A 87 3.87 -10.24 -5.46
N LEU A 88 4.19 -9.05 -4.95
CA LEU A 88 5.25 -8.85 -3.94
C LEU A 88 5.01 -9.70 -2.68
N THR A 89 3.77 -9.77 -2.21
CA THR A 89 3.43 -10.55 -1.00
C THR A 89 3.51 -12.06 -1.16
N ARG A 90 3.47 -12.58 -2.39
CA ARG A 90 3.63 -14.03 -2.65
C ARG A 90 5.05 -14.50 -2.39
N HIS A 91 6.05 -13.71 -2.75
CA HIS A 91 7.46 -14.06 -2.61
C HIS A 91 7.85 -14.21 -1.13
N VAL A 92 7.46 -13.24 -0.31
CA VAL A 92 7.76 -13.24 1.13
C VAL A 92 7.11 -14.43 1.85
N ARG A 93 5.90 -14.84 1.41
CA ARG A 93 5.25 -16.03 1.97
C ARG A 93 6.03 -17.31 1.68
N HIS A 94 6.52 -17.47 0.45
CA HIS A 94 7.36 -18.61 0.10
C HIS A 94 8.65 -18.67 0.92
N GLU A 95 9.29 -17.52 1.17
CA GLU A 95 10.49 -17.45 2.02
C GLU A 95 10.18 -17.84 3.47
N LEU A 96 9.08 -17.34 4.04
CA LEU A 96 8.67 -17.66 5.40
C LEU A 96 8.29 -19.14 5.57
N ALA A 97 7.60 -19.73 4.58
CA ALA A 97 7.28 -21.15 4.58
C ALA A 97 8.56 -22.01 4.54
N GLY A 98 9.55 -21.63 3.72
CA GLY A 98 10.84 -22.31 3.65
C GLY A 98 11.62 -22.24 4.97
N GLN A 99 11.65 -21.07 5.62
CA GLN A 99 12.31 -20.91 6.93
C GLN A 99 11.64 -21.75 8.02
N GLN A 100 10.30 -21.84 8.03
CA GLN A 100 9.57 -22.68 8.98
C GLN A 100 9.85 -24.18 8.77
N ALA A 101 9.96 -24.62 7.51
CA ALA A 101 10.27 -26.01 7.20
C ALA A 101 11.69 -26.40 7.63
N ALA A 102 12.67 -25.51 7.45
CA ALA A 102 14.08 -25.77 7.75
C ALA A 102 14.44 -25.72 9.25
N GLY A 103 13.69 -24.99 10.08
CA GLY A 103 13.99 -24.85 11.52
C GLY A 103 13.69 -26.11 12.33
N THR A 104 14.49 -26.38 13.36
CA THR A 104 14.25 -27.49 14.31
C THR A 104 12.99 -27.24 15.16
N ALA A 105 12.33 -28.29 15.66
CA ALA A 105 11.13 -28.16 16.49
C ALA A 105 11.35 -27.25 17.73
N PHE A 106 12.56 -27.24 18.27
CA PHE A 106 12.95 -26.41 19.41
C PHE A 106 13.15 -24.94 19.03
N GLU A 107 13.76 -24.65 17.88
CA GLU A 107 13.85 -23.27 17.35
C GLU A 107 12.48 -22.70 16.98
N ARG A 108 11.56 -23.55 16.50
CA ARG A 108 10.19 -23.14 16.13
C ARG A 108 9.37 -22.61 17.30
N GLU A 109 9.67 -22.97 18.54
CA GLU A 109 8.90 -22.48 19.70
C GLU A 109 9.52 -21.23 20.34
N ALA A 110 10.85 -21.13 20.33
CA ALA A 110 11.57 -20.01 20.95
C ALA A 110 11.73 -18.76 20.05
N THR A 111 11.62 -18.88 18.72
CA THR A 111 11.89 -17.75 17.78
C THR A 111 10.63 -17.13 17.13
N VAL A 112 9.45 -17.69 17.40
CA VAL A 112 8.20 -17.33 16.70
C VAL A 112 7.67 -15.93 17.02
N SER A 113 8.03 -15.34 18.15
CA SER A 113 7.40 -14.07 18.56
C SER A 113 7.97 -12.84 17.82
N ASP A 114 9.30 -12.70 17.75
CA ASP A 114 9.89 -11.41 17.35
C ASP A 114 10.61 -11.45 16.00
N SER A 115 11.17 -12.60 15.62
CA SER A 115 11.94 -12.72 14.37
C SER A 115 11.07 -12.72 13.11
N ALA A 116 9.83 -13.20 13.20
CA ALA A 116 8.93 -13.38 12.06
C ALA A 116 8.13 -12.12 11.68
N ILE A 117 7.94 -11.19 12.62
CA ILE A 117 7.16 -9.97 12.38
C ILE A 117 7.95 -9.00 11.49
N ALA A 118 9.26 -8.87 11.69
CA ALA A 118 10.09 -7.92 10.96
C ALA A 118 10.09 -8.14 9.43
N PRO A 119 10.24 -9.37 8.88
CA PRO A 119 10.10 -9.64 7.45
C PRO A 119 8.72 -9.27 6.90
N LEU A 120 7.65 -9.56 7.64
CA LEU A 120 6.29 -9.20 7.23
C LEU A 120 6.09 -7.68 7.19
N LEU A 121 6.61 -6.93 8.16
CA LEU A 121 6.56 -5.47 8.15
C LEU A 121 7.33 -4.87 6.97
N LYS A 122 8.51 -5.42 6.66
CA LYS A 122 9.27 -5.02 5.46
C LYS A 122 8.50 -5.28 4.17
N ALA A 123 7.84 -6.43 4.08
CA ALA A 123 6.98 -6.77 2.94
C ALA A 123 5.79 -5.82 2.80
N TYR A 124 5.15 -5.45 3.93
CA TYR A 124 4.08 -4.47 3.94
C TYR A 124 4.56 -3.09 3.48
N LEU A 125 5.71 -2.64 3.98
CA LEU A 125 6.33 -1.37 3.58
C LEU A 125 6.61 -1.35 2.07
N ALA A 126 7.26 -2.39 1.54
CA ALA A 126 7.55 -2.49 0.10
C ALA A 126 6.27 -2.46 -0.74
N ARG A 127 5.25 -3.23 -0.33
CA ARG A 127 3.92 -3.25 -0.96
C ARG A 127 3.30 -1.84 -0.99
N LEU A 128 3.36 -1.12 0.13
CA LEU A 128 2.81 0.22 0.27
C LEU A 128 3.53 1.23 -0.62
N ILE A 129 4.87 1.25 -0.58
CA ILE A 129 5.70 2.16 -1.40
C ILE A 129 5.41 1.95 -2.88
N VAL A 130 5.48 0.71 -3.35
CA VAL A 130 5.25 0.38 -4.77
C VAL A 130 3.83 0.73 -5.17
N GLY A 131 2.84 0.43 -4.33
CA GLY A 131 1.45 0.78 -4.61
C GLY A 131 1.21 2.29 -4.74
N CYS A 132 1.71 3.08 -3.79
CA CYS A 132 1.56 4.53 -3.81
C CYS A 132 2.36 5.19 -4.95
N ALA A 133 3.56 4.71 -5.27
CA ALA A 133 4.39 5.25 -6.36
C ALA A 133 3.74 5.06 -7.75
N LEU A 134 3.05 3.94 -7.98
CA LEU A 134 2.32 3.71 -9.23
C LEU A 134 1.17 4.73 -9.41
N LEU A 135 0.43 5.01 -8.33
CA LEU A 135 -0.66 6.00 -8.35
C LEU A 135 -0.11 7.43 -8.46
N GLU A 136 0.99 7.74 -7.78
CA GLU A 136 1.67 9.04 -7.85
C GLU A 136 2.15 9.32 -9.28
N GLY A 137 2.84 8.36 -9.92
CA GLY A 137 3.32 8.53 -11.29
C GLY A 137 2.18 8.80 -12.28
N ALA A 138 1.04 8.11 -12.12
CA ALA A 138 -0.17 8.38 -12.91
C ALA A 138 -0.76 9.77 -12.64
N ALA A 139 -0.80 10.20 -11.38
CA ALA A 139 -1.30 11.52 -10.99
C ALA A 139 -0.41 12.64 -11.57
N LEU A 140 0.91 12.53 -11.39
CA LEU A 140 1.87 13.50 -11.92
C LEU A 140 1.82 13.57 -13.45
N PHE A 141 1.66 12.45 -14.16
CA PHE A 141 1.54 12.48 -15.61
C PHE A 141 0.26 13.19 -16.08
N ASN A 142 -0.86 13.00 -15.37
CA ASN A 142 -2.09 13.76 -15.62
C ASN A 142 -1.89 15.26 -15.36
N LEU A 143 -1.19 15.63 -14.30
CA LEU A 143 -0.86 17.04 -14.04
C LEU A 143 0.03 17.63 -15.15
N VAL A 144 1.01 16.88 -15.65
CA VAL A 144 1.82 17.32 -16.80
C VAL A 144 0.95 17.51 -18.04
N ALA A 145 0.02 16.59 -18.34
CA ALA A 145 -0.91 16.76 -19.45
C ALA A 145 -1.81 18.01 -19.28
N TYR A 146 -2.28 18.27 -18.07
CA TYR A 146 -3.00 19.51 -17.76
C TYR A 146 -2.14 20.76 -18.00
N LEU A 147 -0.88 20.76 -17.58
CA LEU A 147 0.02 21.89 -17.78
C LEU A 147 0.24 22.18 -19.28
N VAL A 148 0.34 21.15 -20.11
CA VAL A 148 0.62 21.29 -21.54
C VAL A 148 -0.62 21.66 -22.35
N GLU A 149 -1.79 21.12 -22.01
CA GLU A 149 -3.00 21.24 -22.85
C GLU A 149 -4.21 21.91 -22.17
N GLY A 150 -4.10 22.29 -20.90
CA GLY A 150 -5.15 23.00 -20.16
C GLY A 150 -6.40 22.18 -19.80
N SER A 151 -6.45 20.89 -20.13
CA SER A 151 -7.65 20.07 -19.92
C SER A 151 -7.91 19.73 -18.45
N LEU A 152 -8.99 20.29 -17.88
CA LEU A 152 -9.40 20.10 -16.48
C LEU A 152 -9.70 18.64 -16.11
N SER A 153 -10.05 17.79 -17.09
CA SER A 153 -10.30 16.37 -16.86
C SER A 153 -9.09 15.67 -16.22
N ASN A 154 -7.87 16.04 -16.61
CA ASN A 154 -6.67 15.46 -16.03
C ASN A 154 -6.47 15.89 -14.56
N VAL A 155 -6.82 17.14 -14.20
CA VAL A 155 -6.76 17.60 -12.81
C VAL A 155 -7.73 16.81 -11.94
N VAL A 156 -8.94 16.57 -12.43
CA VAL A 156 -9.94 15.73 -11.73
C VAL A 156 -9.40 14.33 -11.51
N VAL A 157 -8.81 13.70 -12.53
CA VAL A 157 -8.22 12.36 -12.42
C VAL A 157 -7.03 12.34 -11.47
N ALA A 158 -6.13 13.33 -11.54
CA ALA A 158 -5.02 13.47 -10.59
C ALA A 158 -5.54 13.62 -9.15
N GLY A 159 -6.62 14.37 -8.93
CA GLY A 159 -7.29 14.50 -7.64
C GLY A 159 -7.86 13.18 -7.13
N ILE A 160 -8.51 12.38 -8.00
CA ILE A 160 -8.99 11.04 -7.64
C ILE A 160 -7.83 10.12 -7.25
N LEU A 161 -6.75 10.13 -8.03
CA LEU A 161 -5.55 9.33 -7.74
C LEU A 161 -4.88 9.76 -6.43
N LEU A 162 -4.83 11.06 -6.12
CA LEU A 162 -4.38 11.58 -4.84
C LEU A 162 -5.23 11.07 -3.67
N LEU A 163 -6.57 11.08 -3.81
CA LEU A 163 -7.47 10.50 -2.81
C LEU A 163 -7.23 9.00 -2.63
N LEU A 164 -6.92 8.27 -3.71
CA LEU A 164 -6.54 6.86 -3.63
C LEU A 164 -5.22 6.67 -2.87
N ILE A 165 -4.20 7.50 -3.08
CA ILE A 165 -2.95 7.48 -2.28
C ILE A 165 -3.29 7.71 -0.80
N LEU A 166 -4.08 8.72 -0.47
CA LEU A 166 -4.49 9.01 0.91
C LEU A 166 -5.31 7.88 1.53
N SER A 167 -6.11 7.15 0.75
CA SER A 167 -6.87 6.00 1.25
C SER A 167 -5.98 4.85 1.76
N HIS A 168 -4.71 4.80 1.32
CA HIS A 168 -3.70 3.83 1.77
C HIS A 168 -3.02 4.20 3.08
N PHE A 169 -3.47 5.26 3.76
CA PHE A 169 -2.84 5.70 5.00
C PHE A 169 -2.68 4.54 6.00
N PRO A 170 -1.44 4.27 6.47
CA PRO A 170 -1.14 3.12 7.30
C PRO A 170 -1.60 3.40 8.74
N THR A 171 -2.73 2.78 9.08
CA THR A 171 -3.21 2.72 10.46
C THR A 171 -2.66 1.48 11.14
N ARG A 172 -2.50 1.56 12.47
CA ARG A 172 -1.97 0.46 13.28
C ARG A 172 -2.78 -0.81 13.08
N ASP A 173 -4.11 -0.70 13.13
CA ASP A 173 -5.02 -1.84 13.00
C ASP A 173 -4.92 -2.48 11.62
N ARG A 174 -4.81 -1.69 10.54
CA ARG A 174 -4.65 -2.23 9.18
C ARG A 174 -3.35 -3.03 9.02
N VAL A 175 -2.26 -2.54 9.59
CA VAL A 175 -0.97 -3.23 9.54
C VAL A 175 -1.01 -4.51 10.38
N ALA A 176 -1.51 -4.44 11.62
CA ALA A 176 -1.64 -5.60 12.50
C ALA A 176 -2.53 -6.69 11.88
N ASP A 177 -3.70 -6.32 11.36
CA ASP A 177 -4.61 -7.24 10.67
C ASP A 177 -3.98 -7.87 9.44
N TRP A 178 -3.19 -7.10 8.68
CA TRP A 178 -2.50 -7.62 7.52
C TRP A 178 -1.41 -8.62 7.91
N VAL A 179 -0.60 -8.31 8.92
CA VAL A 179 0.47 -9.18 9.44
C VAL A 179 -0.14 -10.49 9.94
N ALA A 180 -1.22 -10.42 10.74
CA ALA A 180 -1.93 -11.60 11.24
C ALA A 180 -2.44 -12.50 10.10
N ARG A 181 -3.06 -11.92 9.06
CA ARG A 181 -3.52 -12.68 7.88
C ARG A 181 -2.38 -13.36 7.13
N GLN A 182 -1.22 -12.71 6.99
CA GLN A 182 -0.08 -13.31 6.30
C GLN A 182 0.54 -14.45 7.14
N TRP A 183 0.60 -14.28 8.45
CA TRP A 183 1.08 -15.29 9.38
C TRP A 183 0.20 -16.55 9.40
N GLU A 184 -1.13 -16.37 9.41
CA GLU A 184 -2.08 -17.49 9.30
C GLU A 184 -1.92 -18.21 7.95
N ALA A 185 -1.79 -17.45 6.86
CA ALA A 185 -1.62 -18.02 5.52
C ALA A 185 -0.34 -18.85 5.40
N SER A 186 0.80 -18.38 5.93
CA SER A 186 2.05 -19.13 5.89
C SER A 186 1.98 -20.41 6.72
N ARG A 187 1.33 -20.39 7.88
CA ARG A 187 1.11 -21.59 8.70
C ARG A 187 0.30 -22.66 7.96
N HIS A 188 -0.73 -22.26 7.22
CA HIS A 188 -1.52 -23.19 6.41
C HIS A 188 -0.73 -23.78 5.24
N GLU A 189 0.18 -23.03 4.63
CA GLU A 189 1.06 -23.52 3.56
C GLU A 189 2.05 -24.55 4.11
N SER A 190 2.67 -24.28 5.25
CA SER A 190 3.59 -25.22 5.94
C SER A 190 2.89 -26.53 6.33
N ALA A 191 1.62 -26.48 6.75
CA ALA A 191 0.86 -27.68 7.11
C ALA A 191 0.49 -28.59 5.92
N ARG A 192 0.50 -28.07 4.69
CA ARG A 192 0.19 -28.87 3.47
C ARG A 192 1.39 -29.65 2.94
N GLN A 193 2.60 -29.36 3.42
CA GLN A 193 3.83 -30.00 2.94
C GLN A 193 4.15 -31.32 3.68
N PHE A 194 3.38 -31.65 4.71
CA PHE A 194 3.48 -32.89 5.50
C PHE A 194 2.24 -33.75 5.28
#